data_AF-A0A183Q840-F1
#
_entry.id   AF-A0A183Q840-F1
#
_cell.length_a   1.000
_cell.length_b   1.000
_cell.length_c   1.000
_cell.angle_alpha   90.00
_cell.angle_beta   90.00
_cell.angle_gamma   90.00
#
_symmetry.space_group_name_H-M   'P 1'
#
loop_
_entity.id
_entity.type
_entity.pdbx_description
1 polymer ?
#
loop_
_entity_poly.entity_id
_entity_poly.type
_entity_poly.pdbx_seq_one_letter_code
_entity_poly.pdbx_strand_id
1 'polypeptide(L)'
;MREVIGLRTFDGGLFKQLVLSKLPQQVQAVLVSFQKNALDELAAYADRIIEITKSSTTEVFSVKEKPHTTQNDITELCHTLTRYLNFRNDHKRSHTPRRITSRKRSVSRPRETDNSDWC
;
A
#
# COMPACT_ATOMS: atom_id res chain seq x y z
N MET A 1 -32.65 18.13 -25.86
CA MET A 1 -32.19 16.79 -26.28
C MET A 1 -31.39 16.13 -25.16
N ARG A 2 -31.98 15.88 -23.98
CA ARG A 2 -31.23 15.42 -22.80
C ARG A 2 -31.76 14.14 -22.15
N GLU A 3 -32.74 13.46 -22.74
CA GLU A 3 -33.46 12.36 -22.08
C GLU A 3 -33.88 11.23 -23.05
N VAL A 4 -32.97 10.73 -23.89
CA VAL A 4 -33.29 9.58 -24.78
C VAL A 4 -32.52 8.30 -24.46
N ILE A 5 -31.51 8.35 -23.60
CA ILE A 5 -30.78 7.12 -23.21
C ILE A 5 -31.35 6.65 -21.89
N GLY A 6 -32.55 6.07 -21.97
CA GLY A 6 -33.20 5.42 -20.84
C GLY A 6 -32.26 4.38 -20.24
N LEU A 7 -31.97 4.53 -18.94
CA LEU A 7 -31.80 3.54 -17.88
C LEU A 7 -31.32 2.10 -18.23
N ARG A 8 -30.55 1.90 -19.29
CA ARG A 8 -29.69 0.74 -19.44
C ARG A 8 -28.45 1.09 -18.65
N THR A 9 -28.24 0.40 -17.54
CA THR A 9 -26.97 0.40 -16.80
C THR A 9 -25.88 -0.05 -17.77
N PHE A 10 -25.32 0.89 -18.52
CA PHE A 10 -24.17 0.64 -19.39
C PHE A 10 -23.05 0.16 -18.49
N ASP A 11 -22.48 -1.00 -18.81
CA ASP A 11 -21.36 -1.51 -18.04
C ASP A 11 -20.21 -0.50 -18.11
N GLY A 12 -19.89 0.09 -16.96
CA GLY A 12 -18.77 1.03 -16.84
C GLY A 12 -17.44 0.39 -17.23
N GLY A 13 -17.32 -0.95 -17.14
CA GLY A 13 -16.18 -1.71 -17.64
C GLY A 13 -16.03 -1.60 -19.15
N LEU A 14 -17.09 -1.88 -19.90
CA LEU A 14 -17.11 -1.73 -21.38
C LEU A 14 -16.80 -0.31 -21.82
N PHE A 15 -17.36 0.70 -21.15
CA PHE A 15 -17.12 2.09 -21.52
C PHE A 15 -15.67 2.52 -21.27
N LYS A 16 -15.08 2.10 -20.14
CA LYS A 16 -13.65 2.30 -19.87
C LYS A 16 -12.79 1.65 -20.95
N GLN A 17 -13.10 0.42 -21.33
CA GLN A 17 -12.34 -0.29 -22.37
C GLN A 17 -12.44 0.41 -23.73
N LEU A 18 -13.63 0.89 -24.11
CA LEU A 18 -13.82 1.65 -25.35
C LEU A 18 -13.04 2.96 -25.33
N VAL A 19 -13.11 3.72 -24.25
CA VAL A 19 -12.36 4.98 -24.11
C VAL A 19 -10.85 4.73 -24.19
N LEU A 20 -10.34 3.74 -23.47
CA LEU A 20 -8.91 3.37 -23.50
C LEU A 20 -8.44 2.96 -24.91
N SER A 21 -9.28 2.30 -25.69
CA SER A 21 -8.95 1.89 -27.08
C SER A 21 -8.82 3.06 -28.05
N LYS A 22 -9.37 4.24 -27.71
CA LYS A 22 -9.33 5.44 -28.56
C LYS A 22 -8.20 6.40 -28.18
N LEU A 23 -7.49 6.14 -27.09
CA LEU A 23 -6.40 6.99 -26.62
C LEU A 23 -5.05 6.57 -27.22
N PRO A 24 -4.07 7.50 -27.31
CA PRO A 24 -2.71 7.15 -27.73
C PRO A 24 -2.08 6.09 -26.82
N GLN A 25 -1.24 5.23 -27.39
CA GLN A 25 -0.62 4.09 -26.69
C GLN A 25 0.08 4.47 -25.37
N GLN A 26 0.76 5.61 -25.36
CA GLN A 26 1.45 6.13 -24.17
C GLN A 26 0.47 6.49 -23.04
N VAL A 27 -0.67 7.08 -23.38
CA VAL A 27 -1.72 7.45 -22.42
C VAL A 27 -2.42 6.18 -21.94
N GLN A 28 -2.69 5.24 -22.84
CA GLN A 28 -3.29 3.94 -22.51
C GLN A 28 -2.44 3.16 -21.50
N ALA A 29 -1.13 3.06 -21.72
CA ALA A 29 -0.23 2.33 -20.83
C ALA A 29 -0.23 2.89 -19.40
N VAL A 30 -0.28 4.23 -19.26
CA VAL A 30 -0.39 4.88 -17.96
C VAL A 30 -1.76 4.63 -17.34
N LEU A 31 -2.84 4.81 -18.11
CA LEU A 31 -4.22 4.70 -17.62
C LEU A 31 -4.64 3.27 -17.26
N VAL A 32 -4.06 2.24 -17.89
CA VAL A 32 -4.32 0.82 -17.55
C VAL A 32 -3.96 0.50 -16.09
N SER A 33 -2.99 1.22 -15.51
CA SER A 33 -2.62 1.06 -14.09
C SER A 33 -3.72 1.54 -13.12
N PHE A 34 -4.66 2.38 -13.59
CA PHE A 34 -5.73 2.98 -12.79
C PHE A 34 -7.03 2.16 -12.83
N GLN A 35 -6.92 0.83 -12.79
CA GLN A 35 -8.02 -0.12 -12.96
C GLN A 35 -9.21 0.06 -11.98
N LYS A 36 -8.98 0.73 -10.85
CA LYS A 36 -9.96 0.93 -9.77
C LYS A 36 -10.70 2.27 -9.81
N ASN A 37 -10.27 3.22 -10.64
CA ASN A 37 -10.78 4.58 -10.60
C ASN A 37 -12.14 4.70 -11.29
N ALA A 38 -12.93 5.72 -10.91
CA ALA A 38 -14.20 6.01 -11.60
C ALA A 38 -13.94 6.44 -13.05
N LEU A 39 -14.96 6.33 -13.91
CA LEU A 39 -14.81 6.71 -15.32
C LEU A 39 -14.46 8.19 -15.49
N ASP A 40 -15.11 9.06 -14.70
CA ASP A 40 -14.89 10.51 -14.76
C ASP A 40 -13.47 10.89 -14.33
N GLU A 41 -12.93 10.19 -13.33
CA GLU A 41 -11.53 10.36 -12.90
C GLU A 41 -10.56 9.91 -14.00
N LEU A 42 -10.83 8.78 -14.64
CA LEU A 42 -10.01 8.27 -15.74
C LEU A 42 -9.98 9.25 -16.92
N ALA A 43 -11.11 9.88 -17.23
CA ALA A 43 -11.21 10.92 -18.26
C ALA A 43 -10.38 12.15 -17.89
N ALA A 44 -10.49 12.64 -16.64
CA ALA A 44 -9.70 13.77 -16.17
C ALA A 44 -8.19 13.50 -16.22
N TYR A 45 -7.75 12.28 -15.88
CA TYR A 45 -6.35 11.88 -16.02
C TYR A 45 -5.92 11.80 -17.48
N ALA A 46 -6.77 11.27 -18.38
CA ALA A 46 -6.49 11.23 -19.81
C ALA A 46 -6.24 12.64 -20.36
N ASP A 47 -7.14 13.57 -20.06
CA ASP A 47 -7.03 14.97 -20.51
C ASP A 47 -5.76 15.63 -19.98
N ARG A 48 -5.45 15.42 -18.70
CA ARG A 48 -4.24 15.97 -18.07
C ARG A 48 -2.95 15.39 -18.68
N ILE A 49 -2.90 14.09 -18.96
CA ILE A 49 -1.71 13.47 -19.59
C ILE A 49 -1.56 13.99 -21.02
N ILE A 50 -2.65 14.13 -21.77
CA ILE A 50 -2.64 14.68 -23.12
C ILE A 50 -2.16 16.14 -23.09
N GLU A 51 -2.61 16.93 -22.13
CA GLU A 51 -2.15 18.31 -21.93
C GLU A 51 -0.65 18.37 -21.62
N ILE A 52 -0.17 17.56 -20.67
CA ILE A 52 1.26 17.47 -20.33
C ILE A 52 2.07 17.07 -21.55
N THR A 53 1.69 16.02 -22.27
CA THR A 53 2.45 15.53 -23.44
C THR A 53 2.44 16.52 -24.61
N LYS A 54 1.35 17.26 -24.83
CA LYS A 54 1.32 18.36 -25.81
C LYS A 54 2.30 19.46 -25.41
N SER A 55 2.30 19.87 -24.14
CA SER A 55 3.20 20.91 -23.64
C SER A 55 4.67 20.48 -23.56
N SER A 56 4.94 19.18 -23.37
CA SER A 56 6.29 18.65 -23.15
C SER A 56 7.01 18.19 -24.43
N THR A 57 6.49 18.52 -25.62
CA THR A 57 7.11 18.14 -26.92
C THR A 57 8.57 18.64 -27.05
N THR A 58 9.00 19.56 -26.18
CA THR A 58 10.35 20.13 -26.19
C THR A 58 11.34 19.48 -25.21
N GLU A 59 10.90 18.72 -24.19
CA GLU A 59 11.80 18.25 -23.12
C GLU A 59 11.48 16.83 -22.62
N VAL A 60 11.40 15.85 -23.51
CA VAL A 60 11.63 14.46 -23.09
C VAL A 60 13.14 14.32 -22.88
N PHE A 61 13.59 14.57 -21.66
CA PHE A 61 14.97 14.29 -21.25
C PHE A 61 15.21 12.78 -21.41
N SER A 62 15.78 12.40 -22.54
CA SER A 62 16.34 11.07 -22.73
C SER A 62 17.49 10.94 -21.73
N VAL A 63 17.23 10.27 -20.61
CA VAL A 63 18.27 9.85 -19.67
C VAL A 63 19.25 8.99 -20.45
N LYS A 64 20.41 9.57 -20.78
CA LYS A 64 21.51 8.88 -21.48
C LYS A 64 22.23 7.88 -20.58
N GLU A 65 22.03 7.96 -19.27
CA GLU A 65 22.59 7.00 -18.34
C GLU A 65 21.82 5.69 -18.41
N LYS A 66 22.53 4.60 -18.74
CA LYS A 66 22.08 3.27 -18.37
C LYS A 66 21.87 3.28 -16.86
N PRO A 67 20.71 2.85 -16.34
CA PRO A 67 20.59 2.64 -14.90
C PRO A 67 21.60 1.56 -14.53
N HIS A 68 22.75 1.99 -14.02
CA HIS A 68 23.75 1.12 -13.41
C HIS A 68 23.31 0.62 -12.04
N THR A 69 22.01 0.74 -11.72
CA THR A 69 21.39 0.06 -10.60
C THR A 69 21.45 -1.43 -10.91
N THR A 70 22.44 -2.09 -10.33
CA THR A 70 22.59 -3.52 -10.47
C THR A 70 21.35 -4.19 -9.87
N GLN A 71 20.98 -5.36 -10.38
CA GLN A 71 19.86 -6.14 -9.82
C GLN A 71 19.99 -6.29 -8.29
N ASN A 72 21.23 -6.31 -7.79
CA ASN A 72 21.57 -6.38 -6.38
C ASN A 72 21.08 -5.15 -5.59
N ASP A 73 21.24 -3.94 -6.11
CA ASP A 73 20.83 -2.71 -5.43
C ASP A 73 19.31 -2.65 -5.25
N ILE A 74 18.55 -3.10 -6.26
CA ILE A 74 17.09 -3.20 -6.19
C ILE A 74 16.68 -4.25 -5.16
N THR A 75 17.33 -5.42 -5.14
CA THR A 75 17.02 -6.45 -4.15
C THR A 75 17.35 -6.00 -2.73
N GLU A 76 18.43 -5.27 -2.53
CA GLU A 76 18.83 -4.74 -1.23
C GLU A 76 17.82 -3.70 -0.73
N LEU A 77 17.37 -2.79 -1.60
CA LEU A 77 16.30 -1.85 -1.27
C LEU A 77 15.00 -2.56 -0.87
N CYS A 78 14.59 -3.58 -1.63
CA CYS A 78 13.41 -4.38 -1.31
C CYS A 78 13.53 -5.09 0.05
N HIS A 79 14.71 -5.66 0.36
CA HIS A 79 14.97 -6.27 1.66
C HIS A 79 14.93 -5.25 2.80
N THR A 80 15.48 -4.06 2.57
CA THR A 80 15.51 -2.98 3.57
C THR A 80 14.11 -2.47 3.88
N LEU A 81 13.29 -2.26 2.84
CA LEU A 81 11.88 -1.89 2.99
C LEU A 81 11.08 -2.96 3.72
N THR A 82 11.31 -4.24 3.40
CA THR A 82 10.64 -5.36 4.08
C THR A 82 10.96 -5.38 5.57
N ARG A 83 12.24 -5.18 5.96
CA ARG A 83 12.65 -5.09 7.37
C ARG A 83 11.98 -3.93 8.08
N TYR A 84 11.95 -2.75 7.46
CA TYR A 84 11.34 -1.56 8.03
C TYR A 84 9.83 -1.75 8.29
N LEU A 85 9.11 -2.35 7.33
CA LEU A 85 7.68 -2.64 7.47
C LEU A 85 7.40 -3.65 8.58
N ASN A 86 8.21 -4.72 8.68
CA ASN A 86 8.07 -5.72 9.74
C ASN A 86 8.29 -5.10 11.13
N PHE A 87 9.34 -4.28 11.30
CA PHE A 87 9.60 -3.56 12.54
C PHE A 87 8.41 -2.68 12.95
N ARG A 88 7.82 -1.96 11.99
CA ARG A 88 6.64 -1.12 12.24
C ARG A 88 5.43 -1.95 12.67
N ASN A 89 5.23 -3.12 12.07
CA ASN A 89 4.13 -4.03 12.40
C ASN A 89 4.29 -4.66 13.79
N ASP A 90 5.51 -5.02 14.18
CA ASP A 90 5.81 -5.59 15.50
C ASP A 90 5.55 -4.58 16.62
N HIS A 91 5.89 -3.29 16.42
CA HIS A 91 5.54 -2.23 17.35
C HIS A 91 4.01 -2.02 17.46
N LYS A 92 3.25 -2.26 16.39
CA LYS A 92 1.78 -2.18 16.46
C LYS A 92 1.19 -3.40 17.16
N ARG A 93 1.82 -4.57 17.05
CA ARG A 93 1.38 -5.82 17.68
C ARG A 93 1.61 -5.86 19.20
N SER A 94 2.65 -5.18 19.70
CA SER A 94 2.95 -5.11 21.13
C SER A 94 1.97 -4.24 21.93
N HIS A 95 1.09 -3.46 21.28
CA HIS A 95 0.06 -2.66 21.94
C HIS A 95 -1.22 -3.43 22.32
N THR A 96 -1.22 -4.77 22.26
CA THR A 96 -2.27 -5.53 22.96
C THR A 96 -2.23 -5.18 24.44
N PRO A 97 -3.33 -4.69 25.06
CA PRO A 97 -3.37 -4.39 26.49
C PRO A 97 -2.97 -5.64 27.24
N ARG A 98 -1.81 -5.58 27.90
CA ARG A 98 -1.29 -6.67 28.72
C ARG A 98 -2.36 -6.97 29.76
N ARG A 99 -3.07 -8.09 29.61
CA ARG A 99 -4.09 -8.56 30.55
C ARG A 99 -3.42 -8.59 31.93
N ILE A 100 -3.77 -7.64 32.80
CA ILE A 100 -3.25 -7.57 34.16
C ILE A 100 -3.88 -8.74 34.91
N THR A 101 -3.25 -9.91 34.83
CA THR A 101 -3.56 -11.02 35.71
C THR A 101 -3.14 -10.59 37.11
N SER A 102 -4.11 -10.37 37.99
CA SER A 102 -3.88 -10.06 39.41
C SER A 102 -2.91 -11.08 40.01
N ARG A 103 -1.69 -10.63 40.35
CA ARG A 103 -0.71 -11.46 41.06
C ARG A 103 -1.29 -11.84 42.43
N LYS A 104 -1.81 -13.06 42.58
CA LYS A 104 -2.01 -13.64 43.90
C LYS A 104 -0.62 -13.85 44.52
N ARG A 105 -0.33 -13.16 45.63
CA ARG A 105 0.90 -13.35 46.41
C ARG A 105 0.97 -14.80 46.89
N SER A 106 2.10 -15.45 46.68
CA SER A 106 2.42 -16.74 47.28
C SER A 106 2.51 -16.57 48.80
N VAL A 107 1.67 -17.27 49.55
CA VAL A 107 1.72 -17.30 51.01
C VAL A 107 2.94 -18.14 51.41
N SER A 108 3.88 -17.56 52.14
CA SER A 108 5.04 -18.28 52.67
C SER A 108 4.58 -19.32 53.70
N ARG A 109 5.10 -20.55 53.58
CA ARG A 109 4.87 -21.63 54.56
C ARG A 109 5.42 -21.24 55.94
N PRO A 110 4.70 -21.51 57.05
CA PRO A 110 5.24 -21.36 58.40
C PRO A 110 6.40 -22.36 58.61
N ARG A 111 7.43 -21.94 59.34
CA ARG A 111 8.49 -22.84 59.81
C ARG A 111 8.02 -23.48 61.12
N GLU A 112 8.01 -24.81 61.18
CA GLU A 112 7.97 -25.55 62.45
C GLU A 112 9.27 -25.27 63.22
N THR A 113 9.14 -24.71 64.40
CA THR A 113 10.21 -24.68 65.41
C THR A 113 9.91 -25.78 66.41
N ASP A 114 10.52 -26.95 66.21
CA ASP A 114 10.68 -27.97 67.24
C ASP A 114 12.09 -27.82 67.79
N ASN A 115 12.23 -27.07 68.88
CA ASN A 115 13.49 -26.86 69.59
C ASN A 115 13.33 -27.49 70.97
N SER A 116 13.62 -28.78 71.06
CA SER A 116 13.80 -29.48 72.33
C SER A 116 15.29 -29.67 72.60
N ASP A 117 15.69 -29.21 73.79
CA ASP A 117 16.86 -29.62 74.55
C ASP A 117 18.26 -29.28 74.02
N TRP A 118 18.79 -28.19 74.56
CA TRP A 118 20.19 -28.16 75.00
C TRP A 118 20.20 -27.77 76.48
N CYS A 119 20.44 -28.78 77.32
CA CYS A 119 20.80 -28.67 78.74
C CYS A 119 22.18 -28.04 78.92
#